data_AF-A0A4Y2QJB2-F1
#
_entry.id   AF-A0A4Y2QJB2-F1
#
_cell.length_a   1.000
_cell.length_b   1.000
_cell.length_c   1.000
_cell.angle_alpha   90.00
_cell.angle_beta   90.00
_cell.angle_gamma   90.00
#
_symmetry.space_group_name_H-M   'P 1'
#
loop_
_entity.id
_entity.type
_entity.pdbx_description
1 polymer ?
#
loop_
_entity_poly.entity_id
_entity_poly.type
_entity_poly.pdbx_seq_one_letter_code
_entity_poly.pdbx_strand_id
1 'polypeptide(L)'
;SNGVVLATEKNYKSVLYEEHSIHKVEMVTDHIGMVYSGMGPDYRLLVRRARKLAQQYYMRYGEPIPTSQLVQRVAYIMQEYTQSG
;
A
#
# COMPACT_ATOMS: atom_id res chain seq x y z
N SER A 1 15.38 -15.95 11.84
CA SER A 1 15.13 -14.51 11.63
C SER A 1 14.37 -14.32 10.31
N ASN A 2 13.11 -14.77 10.24
CA ASN A 2 12.42 -15.06 8.97
C ASN A 2 11.19 -14.17 8.72
N GLY A 3 11.17 -12.95 9.24
CA GLY A 3 10.01 -12.07 9.15
C GLY A 3 10.42 -10.61 8.99
N VAL A 4 9.45 -9.80 8.57
CA VAL A 4 9.59 -8.35 8.42
C VAL A 4 8.58 -7.68 9.35
N VAL A 5 9.01 -6.64 10.05
CA VAL A 5 8.15 -5.82 10.89
C VAL A 5 7.94 -4.47 10.20
N LEU A 6 6.68 -4.07 10.06
CA LEU A 6 6.30 -2.73 9.61
C LEU A 6 5.73 -1.96 10.81
N ALA A 7 6.33 -0.81 11.12
CA ALA A 7 5.89 0.06 12.20
C ALA A 7 5.80 1.50 11.70
N THR A 8 4.83 2.25 12.22
CA THR A 8 4.59 3.64 11.84
C THR A 8 3.95 4.39 13.00
N GLU A 9 4.28 5.66 13.12
CA GLU A 9 3.72 6.53 14.16
C GLU A 9 2.33 7.01 13.77
N LYS A 10 1.35 6.88 14.65
CA LYS A 10 0.01 7.49 14.50
C LYS A 10 -0.09 8.74 15.38
N ASN A 11 0.19 9.90 14.79
CA ASN A 11 0.04 11.19 15.46
C ASN A 11 -1.38 11.73 15.31
N TYR A 12 -2.16 11.65 16.39
CA TYR A 12 -3.48 12.27 16.47
C TYR A 12 -3.33 13.72 16.94
N LYS A 13 -3.95 14.66 16.22
CA LYS A 13 -3.91 16.09 16.58
C LYS A 13 -4.85 16.45 17.74
N SER A 14 -5.79 15.56 18.08
CA SER A 14 -6.78 15.76 19.12
C SER A 14 -7.25 14.41 19.66
N VAL A 15 -7.63 14.39 20.94
CA VAL A 15 -8.28 13.26 21.61
C VAL A 15 -9.67 12.93 21.06
N LEU A 16 -10.25 13.82 20.25
CA LEU A 16 -11.53 13.61 19.57
C LEU A 16 -11.40 12.75 18.31
N TYR A 17 -10.18 12.39 17.91
CA TYR A 17 -10.00 11.48 16.78
C TYR A 17 -10.41 10.06 17.15
N GLU A 18 -11.20 9.45 16.28
CA GLU A 18 -11.45 8.02 16.34
C GLU A 18 -10.19 7.26 15.89
N GLU A 19 -9.59 6.48 16.78
CA GLU A 19 -8.28 5.84 16.54
C GLU A 19 -8.26 4.94 15.30
N HIS A 20 -9.39 4.31 14.99
CA HIS A 20 -9.57 3.41 13.86
C HIS A 20 -9.82 4.12 12.53
N SER A 21 -10.03 5.43 12.52
CA SER A 21 -10.28 6.19 11.27
C SER A 21 -9.03 6.35 10.40
N ILE A 22 -7.83 6.18 10.98
CA ILE A 22 -6.55 6.35 10.28
C ILE A 22 -5.80 5.03 10.23
N HIS A 23 -5.71 4.47 9.02
CA HIS A 23 -4.91 3.30 8.71
C HIS A 23 -3.59 3.73 8.03
N LYS A 24 -2.47 3.35 8.65
CA LYS A 24 -1.12 3.59 8.13
C LYS A 24 -0.35 2.31 7.77
N VAL A 25 -0.89 1.17 8.16
CA VAL A 25 -0.41 -0.17 7.80
C VAL A 25 -1.60 -0.90 7.21
N GLU A 26 -1.46 -1.39 5.99
CA GLU A 26 -2.51 -2.04 5.23
C GLU A 26 -2.00 -3.34 4.62
N MET A 27 -2.80 -4.39 4.70
CA MET A 27 -2.53 -5.63 3.97
C MET A 27 -2.96 -5.48 2.51
N VAL A 28 -2.05 -5.75 1.58
CA VAL A 28 -2.33 -5.73 0.13
C VAL A 28 -2.69 -7.14 -0.34
N THR A 29 -1.94 -8.13 0.12
CA THR A 29 -2.18 -9.57 -0.01
C THR A 29 -1.84 -10.24 1.31
N ASP A 30 -2.14 -11.53 1.46
CA ASP A 30 -1.84 -12.29 2.69
C ASP A 30 -0.35 -12.27 3.08
N HIS A 31 0.54 -12.11 2.10
CA HIS A 31 2.00 -12.07 2.29
C HIS A 31 2.65 -10.69 2.11
N ILE A 32 1.88 -9.63 1.77
CA ILE A 32 2.43 -8.28 1.53
C ILE A 32 1.66 -7.24 2.32
N GLY A 33 2.37 -6.58 3.25
CA GLY A 33 1.93 -5.35 3.91
C GLY A 33 2.51 -4.10 3.26
N MET A 34 1.79 -2.99 3.36
CA MET A 34 2.20 -1.68 2.85
C MET A 34 2.04 -0.61 3.93
N VAL A 35 3.04 0.26 4.06
CA VAL A 35 3.02 1.44 4.94
C VAL A 35 3.35 2.70 4.14
N TYR A 36 3.06 3.88 4.69
CA TYR A 36 3.40 5.15 4.04
C TYR A 36 3.84 6.24 5.01
N SER A 37 4.47 7.25 4.42
CA SER A 37 4.69 8.56 5.00
C SER A 37 4.18 9.62 4.01
N GLY A 38 3.51 10.66 4.49
CA GLY A 38 2.96 11.74 3.66
C GLY A 38 1.43 11.85 3.72
N MET A 39 0.80 12.16 2.57
CA MET A 39 -0.63 12.46 2.48
C MET A 39 -1.49 11.18 2.48
N GLY A 40 -2.39 11.06 3.47
CA GLY A 40 -3.27 9.90 3.61
C GLY A 40 -4.22 9.65 2.43
N PRO A 41 -4.84 10.67 1.81
CA PRO A 41 -5.69 10.48 0.63
C PRO A 41 -4.96 9.77 -0.53
N ASP A 42 -3.75 10.19 -0.83
CA ASP A 42 -2.93 9.62 -1.91
C ASP A 42 -2.57 8.17 -1.61
N TYR A 43 -2.16 7.89 -0.37
CA TYR A 43 -1.86 6.54 0.07
C TYR A 43 -3.05 5.59 -0.10
N ARG A 44 -4.26 6.00 0.27
CA ARG A 44 -5.46 5.16 0.11
C ARG A 44 -5.69 4.79 -1.36
N LEU A 45 -5.42 5.71 -2.28
CA LEU A 45 -5.50 5.42 -3.71
C LEU A 45 -4.45 4.39 -4.15
N LEU A 46 -3.20 4.54 -3.69
CA LEU A 46 -2.12 3.60 -3.99
C LEU A 46 -2.40 2.19 -3.44
N VAL A 47 -2.89 2.06 -2.21
CA VAL A 47 -3.26 0.75 -1.62
C VAL A 47 -4.35 0.07 -2.45
N ARG A 48 -5.40 0.81 -2.84
CA ARG A 48 -6.48 0.28 -3.69
C ARG A 48 -5.94 -0.19 -5.05
N ARG A 49 -5.03 0.57 -5.67
CA ARG A 49 -4.40 0.18 -6.93
C ARG A 49 -3.50 -1.04 -6.76
N ALA A 50 -2.70 -1.10 -5.70
CA ALA A 50 -1.84 -2.23 -5.38
C ALA A 50 -2.65 -3.53 -5.20
N ARG A 51 -3.76 -3.48 -4.44
CA ARG A 51 -4.69 -4.63 -4.28
C ARG A 51 -5.23 -5.10 -5.63
N LYS A 52 -5.67 -4.17 -6.48
CA LYS A 52 -6.17 -4.49 -7.82
C LYS A 52 -5.08 -5.15 -8.69
N LEU A 53 -3.87 -4.62 -8.69
CA LEU A 53 -2.73 -5.16 -9.44
C LEU A 53 -2.35 -6.57 -8.98
N ALA A 54 -2.36 -6.81 -7.67
CA ALA A 54 -2.07 -8.11 -7.09
C ALA A 54 -3.12 -9.16 -7.49
N GLN A 55 -4.40 -8.80 -7.41
CA GLN A 55 -5.50 -9.69 -7.84
C GLN A 55 -5.46 -9.96 -9.34
N GLN A 56 -5.18 -8.95 -10.16
CA GLN A 56 -4.99 -9.14 -11.61
C GLN A 56 -3.83 -10.07 -11.94
N TYR A 57 -2.74 -9.98 -11.19
CA TYR A 57 -1.62 -10.92 -11.33
C TYR A 57 -2.05 -12.34 -10.98
N TYR A 58 -2.70 -12.52 -9.82
CA TYR A 58 -3.16 -13.83 -9.37
C TYR A 58 -4.14 -14.47 -10.37
N MET A 59 -5.11 -13.73 -10.89
CA MET A 59 -6.04 -14.22 -11.91
C MET A 59 -5.34 -14.62 -13.22
N ARG A 60 -4.20 -13.98 -13.56
CA ARG A 60 -3.48 -14.24 -14.80
C ARG A 60 -2.51 -15.42 -14.69
N TYR A 61 -1.82 -15.54 -13.56
CA TYR A 61 -0.72 -16.49 -13.40
C TYR A 61 -1.03 -17.63 -12.42
N GLY A 62 -2.12 -17.53 -11.65
CA GLY A 62 -2.53 -18.54 -10.67
C GLY A 62 -1.67 -18.57 -9.40
N GLU A 63 -0.73 -17.62 -9.24
CA GLU A 63 0.18 -17.56 -8.10
C GLU A 63 0.25 -16.16 -7.47
N PRO A 64 0.61 -16.03 -6.18
CA PRO A 64 0.74 -14.73 -5.52
C PRO A 64 1.82 -13.88 -6.17
N ILE A 65 1.55 -12.58 -6.36
CA ILE A 65 2.53 -11.66 -6.94
C ILE A 65 3.80 -11.54 -6.07
N PRO A 66 5.00 -11.58 -6.66
CA PRO A 66 6.23 -11.25 -5.93
C PRO A 66 6.24 -9.79 -5.47
N THR A 67 6.73 -9.53 -4.25
CA THR A 67 6.78 -8.17 -3.67
C THR A 67 7.52 -7.18 -4.56
N SER A 68 8.64 -7.57 -5.16
CA SER A 68 9.44 -6.73 -6.07
C SER A 68 8.63 -6.29 -7.30
N GLN A 69 7.81 -7.19 -7.86
CA GLN A 69 7.00 -6.90 -9.03
C GLN A 69 5.82 -5.98 -8.70
N LEU A 70 5.20 -6.17 -7.53
CA LEU A 70 4.16 -5.25 -7.06
C LEU A 70 4.73 -3.84 -6.85
N VAL A 71 5.89 -3.72 -6.20
CA VAL A 71 6.59 -2.45 -5.98
C VAL A 71 6.90 -1.77 -7.31
N GLN A 72 7.44 -2.49 -8.29
CA GLN A 72 7.74 -1.93 -9.62
C GLN A 72 6.49 -1.35 -10.31
N ARG A 73 5.36 -2.07 -10.25
CA ARG A 73 4.10 -1.62 -10.86
C ARG A 73 3.50 -0.40 -10.14
N VAL A 74 3.58 -0.37 -8.81
CA VAL A 74 3.14 0.80 -8.02
C VAL A 74 4.04 2.01 -8.31
N ALA A 75 5.35 1.82 -8.43
CA ALA A 75 6.28 2.88 -8.81
C ALA A 75 5.98 3.44 -10.20
N TYR A 76 5.61 2.59 -11.17
CA TYR A 76 5.19 3.05 -12.50
C TYR A 76 3.95 3.95 -12.43
N ILE A 77 2.95 3.59 -11.62
CA ILE A 77 1.77 4.44 -11.36
C ILE A 77 2.21 5.81 -10.81
N MET A 78 3.11 5.82 -9.82
CA MET A 78 3.60 7.07 -9.25
C MET A 78 4.36 7.90 -10.29
N GLN A 79 5.18 7.27 -11.13
CA GLN A 79 5.91 7.94 -12.20
C GLN A 79 4.98 8.55 -13.25
N GLU A 80 3.92 7.84 -13.63
CA GLU A 80 2.90 8.34 -14.57
C GLU A 80 2.30 9.66 -14.08
N TYR A 81 2.01 9.79 -12.78
CA TYR A 81 1.51 11.04 -12.19
C TYR A 81 2.52 12.20 -12.23
N THR A 82 3.82 11.94 -12.41
CA THR A 82 4.83 13.00 -12.56
C THR A 82 5.00 13.48 -14.00
N GLN A 83 4.58 12.68 -14.97
CA GLN A 83 4.77 12.95 -16.41
C GLN A 83 3.45 13.27 -17.12
N SER A 84 2.31 13.03 -16.47
CA SER A 84 0.99 13.33 -16.98
C SER A 84 0.50 14.62 -16.31
N GLY A 85 0.68 15.75 -16.98
CA GLY A 85 0.20 17.08 -16.60
C GLY A 85 -0.52 17.73 -17.75
#